data_AF-A0A7X7CBX3-F1
#
_entry.id   AF-A0A7X7CBX3-F1
#
_cell.length_a   1.000
_cell.length_b   1.000
_cell.length_c   1.000
_cell.angle_alpha   90.00
_cell.angle_beta   90.00
_cell.angle_gamma   90.00
#
_symmetry.space_group_name_H-M   'P 1'
#
loop_
_entity.id
_entity.type
_entity.pdbx_description
1 polymer ?
#
loop_
_entity_poly.entity_id
_entity_poly.type
_entity_poly.pdbx_seq_one_letter_code
_entity_poly.pdbx_strand_id
1 'polypeptide(L)'
;MPERHAAAERRAWWRLSAEYEAQLPRFGRTDALLALAVAALFTLLVVLSGLWYNSRAEFPSIEARTRLGLAQLTVLLVVLGVLAALRKQDARTFGFSRTHLGRSLLVGAVLAALFLGAARAIAVADGTAPELTGGILPNLVTYYLAIGFTEELVWRGWVTPRLEGAFRRRWVGVVVAGALFGLMHLPFTYLMDPLPLGKFLATYWWRAAIPFGWHFVFWYLYGRFSSLAAPTLFHLALNLAGDMM
;
A
#
# COMPACT_ATOMS: atom_id res chain seq x y z
N MET A 1 -3.60 -9.79 43.99
CA MET A 1 -3.54 -10.46 42.67
C MET A 1 -3.73 -9.51 41.46
N PRO A 2 -2.97 -8.39 41.30
CA PRO A 2 -3.00 -7.62 40.04
C PRO A 2 -2.06 -8.17 38.95
N GLU A 3 -0.97 -8.84 39.37
CA GLU A 3 0.11 -9.25 38.45
C GLU A 3 -0.22 -10.45 37.56
N ARG A 4 -1.23 -11.26 37.92
CA ARG A 4 -1.65 -12.41 37.11
C ARG A 4 -2.48 -12.01 35.89
N HIS A 5 -3.09 -10.83 35.88
CA HIS A 5 -3.77 -10.28 34.70
C HIS A 5 -2.82 -9.58 33.73
N ALA A 6 -1.71 -9.00 34.22
CA ALA A 6 -0.66 -8.45 33.37
C ALA A 6 0.11 -9.54 32.59
N ALA A 7 0.20 -10.76 33.15
CA ALA A 7 0.93 -11.88 32.55
C ALA A 7 0.13 -12.68 31.49
N ALA A 8 -1.20 -12.55 31.45
CA ALA A 8 -2.07 -13.17 30.45
C ALA A 8 -2.14 -12.38 29.13
N GLU A 9 -1.71 -11.11 29.15
CA GLU A 9 -1.47 -10.29 27.96
C GLU A 9 -0.07 -10.51 27.35
N ARG A 10 0.49 -11.71 27.47
CA ARG A 10 1.46 -12.20 26.48
C ARG A 10 0.70 -12.44 25.17
N ARG A 11 0.30 -11.34 24.54
CA ARG A 11 -0.53 -11.28 23.33
C ARG A 11 0.21 -12.04 22.25
N ALA A 12 -0.35 -13.20 21.90
CA ALA A 12 -0.08 -13.92 20.65
C ALA A 12 0.35 -12.95 19.55
N TRP A 13 1.56 -13.12 19.03
CA TRP A 13 2.21 -12.13 18.15
C TRP A 13 1.37 -11.82 16.91
N TRP A 14 0.54 -12.77 16.48
CA TRP A 14 -0.38 -12.71 15.34
C TRP A 14 -1.67 -11.90 15.56
N ARG A 15 -1.94 -11.37 16.76
CA ARG A 15 -3.18 -10.61 17.01
C ARG A 15 -3.12 -9.19 16.45
N LEU A 16 -4.20 -8.77 15.80
CA LEU A 16 -4.39 -7.37 15.40
C LEU A 16 -4.66 -6.49 16.63
N SER A 17 -4.47 -5.18 16.47
CA SER A 17 -4.71 -4.23 17.55
C SER A 17 -6.20 -4.11 17.88
N ALA A 18 -6.53 -3.91 19.16
CA ALA A 18 -7.91 -3.71 19.59
C ALA A 18 -8.56 -2.48 18.93
N GLU A 19 -7.77 -1.44 18.63
CA GLU A 19 -8.23 -0.25 17.91
C GLU A 19 -8.67 -0.59 16.48
N TYR A 20 -7.87 -1.39 15.76
CA TYR A 20 -8.22 -1.88 14.44
C TYR A 20 -9.42 -2.83 14.47
N GLU A 21 -9.57 -3.68 15.49
CA GLU A 21 -10.73 -4.57 15.61
C GLU A 21 -12.02 -3.77 15.90
N ALA A 22 -11.93 -2.74 16.75
CA ALA A 22 -13.08 -1.94 17.19
C ALA A 22 -13.74 -1.10 16.07
N GLN A 23 -13.02 -0.82 14.97
CA GLN A 23 -13.59 -0.05 13.86
C GLN A 23 -14.40 -0.92 12.88
N LEU A 24 -14.07 -2.20 12.71
CA LEU A 24 -14.67 -3.06 11.68
C LEU A 24 -16.20 -3.15 11.75
N PRO A 25 -16.85 -3.26 12.93
CA PRO A 25 -18.31 -3.36 13.00
C PRO A 25 -19.06 -2.13 12.46
N ARG A 26 -18.37 -0.98 12.31
CA ARG A 26 -18.96 0.28 11.83
C ARG A 26 -19.20 0.28 10.32
N PHE A 27 -18.53 -0.60 9.56
CA PHE A 27 -18.59 -0.59 8.11
C PHE A 27 -19.67 -1.55 7.59
N GLY A 28 -20.58 -1.01 6.80
CA GLY A 28 -21.68 -1.74 6.18
C GLY A 28 -21.55 -1.88 4.66
N ARG A 29 -22.62 -2.32 4.01
CA ARG A 29 -22.67 -2.50 2.55
C ARG A 29 -22.34 -1.21 1.79
N THR A 30 -22.86 -0.07 2.24
CA THR A 30 -22.56 1.24 1.63
C THR A 30 -21.07 1.56 1.69
N ASP A 31 -20.40 1.27 2.83
CA ASP A 31 -18.97 1.53 2.97
C ASP A 31 -18.14 0.60 2.08
N ALA A 32 -18.59 -0.64 1.84
CA ALA A 32 -17.98 -1.52 0.83
C ALA A 32 -18.16 -1.00 -0.59
N LEU A 33 -19.34 -0.52 -0.98
CA LEU A 33 -19.54 0.07 -2.31
C LEU A 33 -18.66 1.30 -2.52
N LEU A 34 -18.54 2.16 -1.50
CA LEU A 34 -17.63 3.31 -1.53
C LEU A 34 -16.15 2.88 -1.58
N ALA A 35 -15.78 1.80 -0.89
CA ALA A 35 -14.44 1.23 -0.99
C ALA A 35 -14.13 0.74 -2.41
N LEU A 36 -15.07 0.04 -3.05
CA LEU A 36 -14.93 -0.40 -4.44
C LEU A 36 -14.86 0.79 -5.41
N ALA A 37 -15.66 1.83 -5.19
CA ALA A 37 -15.62 3.06 -6.00
C ALA A 37 -14.26 3.78 -5.88
N VAL A 38 -13.70 3.86 -4.68
CA VAL A 38 -12.35 4.43 -4.45
C VAL A 38 -11.27 3.56 -5.11
N ALA A 39 -11.36 2.23 -5.00
CA ALA A 39 -10.43 1.31 -5.67
C ALA A 39 -10.49 1.45 -7.19
N ALA A 40 -11.68 1.59 -7.76
CA ALA A 40 -11.88 1.83 -9.19
C ALA A 40 -11.34 3.20 -9.63
N LEU A 41 -11.60 4.26 -8.85
CA LEU A 41 -11.03 5.59 -9.09
C LEU A 41 -9.50 5.54 -9.08
N PHE A 42 -8.89 4.86 -8.10
CA PHE A 42 -7.44 4.79 -8.04
C PHE A 42 -6.87 3.99 -9.22
N THR A 43 -7.50 2.88 -9.60
CA THR A 43 -7.15 2.12 -10.81
C THR A 43 -7.26 3.00 -12.07
N LEU A 44 -8.30 3.84 -12.17
CA LEU A 44 -8.45 4.80 -13.26
C LEU A 44 -7.29 5.82 -13.28
N LEU A 45 -6.90 6.37 -12.13
CA LEU A 45 -5.75 7.29 -12.06
C LEU A 45 -4.44 6.62 -12.51
N VAL A 46 -4.24 5.35 -12.18
CA VAL A 46 -3.11 4.53 -12.66
C VAL A 46 -3.17 4.32 -14.17
N VAL A 47 -4.36 4.02 -14.73
CA VAL A 47 -4.57 3.91 -16.18
C VAL A 47 -4.27 5.23 -16.89
N LEU A 48 -4.80 6.35 -16.39
CA LEU A 48 -4.54 7.68 -16.94
C LEU A 48 -3.05 8.03 -16.90
N SER A 49 -2.33 7.57 -15.87
CA SER A 49 -0.88 7.67 -15.82
C SER A 49 -0.24 6.87 -16.95
N GLY A 50 -0.62 5.61 -17.13
CA GLY A 50 -0.09 4.78 -18.22
C GLY A 50 -0.29 5.44 -19.59
N LEU A 51 -1.47 6.00 -19.86
CA LEU A 51 -1.74 6.74 -21.09
C LEU A 51 -0.83 7.97 -21.24
N TRP A 52 -0.64 8.74 -20.17
CA TRP A 52 0.22 9.92 -20.17
C TRP A 52 1.72 9.59 -20.29
N TYR A 53 2.17 8.44 -19.77
CA TYR A 53 3.53 7.94 -19.98
C TYR A 53 3.70 7.55 -21.45
N ASN A 54 2.76 6.79 -22.01
CA ASN A 54 2.83 6.29 -23.38
C ASN A 54 2.74 7.43 -24.42
N SER A 55 2.03 8.52 -24.11
CA SER A 55 1.93 9.68 -25.00
C SER A 55 3.20 10.53 -25.11
N ARG A 56 4.29 10.17 -24.43
CA ARG A 56 5.55 10.93 -24.48
C ARG A 56 6.58 10.28 -25.38
N ALA A 57 7.42 11.13 -25.98
CA ALA A 57 8.58 10.70 -26.75
C ALA A 57 9.65 10.03 -25.87
N GLU A 58 9.77 10.47 -24.62
CA GLU A 58 10.75 9.96 -23.66
C GLU A 58 10.08 9.54 -22.35
N PHE A 59 10.71 8.59 -21.66
CA PHE A 59 10.24 8.14 -20.35
C PHE A 59 10.25 9.30 -19.34
N PRO A 60 9.19 9.51 -18.55
CA PRO A 60 9.11 10.67 -17.67
C PRO A 60 10.22 10.74 -16.61
N SER A 61 10.82 11.92 -16.47
CA SER A 61 11.82 12.20 -15.43
C SER A 61 11.26 11.97 -14.02
N ILE A 62 12.13 11.73 -13.03
CA ILE A 62 11.71 11.54 -11.63
C ILE A 62 10.80 12.68 -11.15
N GLU A 63 11.13 13.93 -11.48
CA GLU A 63 10.33 15.10 -11.10
C GLU A 63 8.93 15.08 -11.72
N ALA A 64 8.82 14.72 -12.99
CA ALA A 64 7.53 14.60 -13.66
C ALA A 64 6.66 13.51 -13.02
N ARG A 65 7.28 12.38 -12.63
CA ARG A 65 6.62 11.30 -11.89
C ARG A 65 6.20 11.75 -10.49
N THR A 66 7.04 12.49 -9.77
CA THR A 66 6.71 13.06 -8.45
C THR A 66 5.49 13.97 -8.56
N ARG A 67 5.47 14.92 -9.51
CA ARG A 67 4.36 15.86 -9.69
C ARG A 67 3.05 15.13 -9.98
N LEU A 68 3.08 14.12 -10.85
CA LEU A 68 1.90 13.31 -11.16
C LEU A 68 1.40 12.55 -9.91
N GLY A 69 2.29 11.87 -9.18
CA GLY A 69 1.93 11.15 -7.96
C GLY A 69 1.36 12.07 -6.87
N LEU A 70 1.92 13.27 -6.68
CA LEU A 70 1.37 14.26 -5.75
C LEU A 70 0.00 14.78 -6.19
N ALA A 71 -0.23 14.95 -7.49
CA ALA A 71 -1.55 15.32 -8.01
C ALA A 71 -2.59 14.22 -7.73
N GLN A 72 -2.23 12.95 -7.93
CA GLN A 72 -3.09 11.81 -7.59
C GLN A 72 -3.38 11.75 -6.10
N LEU A 73 -2.36 11.88 -5.26
CA LEU A 73 -2.52 11.93 -3.80
C LEU A 73 -3.47 13.06 -3.41
N THR A 74 -3.35 14.24 -4.02
CA THR A 74 -4.24 15.38 -3.76
C THR A 74 -5.69 15.05 -4.10
N VAL A 75 -5.95 14.50 -5.29
CA VAL A 75 -7.30 14.06 -5.70
C VAL A 75 -7.86 13.04 -4.72
N LEU A 76 -7.06 12.04 -4.34
CA LEU A 76 -7.47 10.99 -3.40
C LEU A 76 -7.73 11.56 -2.00
N LEU A 77 -6.90 12.48 -1.50
CA LEU A 77 -7.11 13.15 -0.22
C LEU A 77 -8.43 13.94 -0.19
N VAL A 78 -8.76 14.64 -1.29
CA VAL A 78 -10.04 15.36 -1.40
C VAL A 78 -11.21 14.37 -1.38
N VAL A 79 -11.17 13.32 -2.21
CA VAL A 79 -12.24 12.31 -2.26
C VAL A 79 -12.41 11.62 -0.90
N LEU A 80 -11.31 11.13 -0.33
CA LEU A 80 -11.31 10.45 0.97
C LEU A 80 -11.77 11.38 2.10
N GLY A 81 -11.38 12.65 2.07
CA GLY A 81 -11.80 13.66 3.05
C GLY A 81 -13.30 13.95 2.97
N VAL A 82 -13.84 14.12 1.77
CA VAL A 82 -15.29 14.30 1.54
C VAL A 82 -16.06 13.07 2.02
N LEU A 83 -15.64 11.87 1.63
CA LEU A 83 -16.30 10.64 2.07
C LEU A 83 -16.19 10.45 3.59
N ALA A 84 -15.04 10.75 4.20
CA ALA A 84 -14.88 10.71 5.65
C ALA A 84 -15.84 11.66 6.36
N ALA A 85 -15.98 12.90 5.87
CA ALA A 85 -16.91 13.87 6.42
C ALA A 85 -18.37 13.39 6.31
N LEU A 86 -18.78 12.90 5.14
CA LEU A 86 -20.13 12.37 4.90
C LEU A 86 -20.43 11.13 5.75
N ARG A 87 -19.42 10.30 6.02
CA ARG A 87 -19.54 9.07 6.83
C ARG A 87 -19.20 9.28 8.31
N LYS A 88 -18.95 10.52 8.74
CA LYS A 88 -18.58 10.89 10.12
C LYS A 88 -17.38 10.09 10.65
N GLN A 89 -16.38 9.91 9.81
CA GLN A 89 -15.16 9.17 10.11
C GLN A 89 -14.05 10.15 10.49
N ASP A 90 -13.19 9.75 11.42
CA ASP A 90 -12.04 10.54 11.86
C ASP A 90 -10.72 9.98 11.31
N ALA A 91 -9.63 10.70 11.53
CA ALA A 91 -8.30 10.32 11.04
C ALA A 91 -7.83 8.94 11.56
N ARG A 92 -8.35 8.45 12.70
CA ARG A 92 -7.97 7.13 13.23
C ARG A 92 -8.52 6.01 12.35
N THR A 93 -9.66 6.21 11.69
CA THR A 93 -10.22 5.23 10.74
C THR A 93 -9.35 5.00 9.51
N PHE A 94 -8.42 5.93 9.24
CA PHE A 94 -7.40 5.80 8.19
C PHE A 94 -6.07 5.23 8.71
N GLY A 95 -5.94 5.04 10.03
CA GLY A 95 -4.68 4.63 10.66
C GLY A 95 -3.75 5.77 11.04
N PHE A 96 -4.26 7.00 11.21
CA PHE A 96 -3.51 8.08 11.88
C PHE A 96 -3.67 7.98 13.41
N SER A 97 -3.41 6.79 13.96
CA SER A 97 -3.39 6.56 15.40
C SER A 97 -2.01 6.81 16.00
N ARG A 98 -1.98 7.42 17.19
CA ARG A 98 -0.76 7.60 17.98
C ARG A 98 -0.49 6.43 18.94
N THR A 99 -1.48 5.55 19.17
CA THR A 99 -1.43 4.50 20.20
C THR A 99 -0.23 3.57 20.06
N HIS A 100 0.13 3.20 18.83
CA HIS A 100 1.27 2.32 18.55
C HIS A 100 2.29 2.93 17.58
N LEU A 101 2.26 4.25 17.38
CA LEU A 101 3.05 4.90 16.32
C LEU A 101 4.55 4.61 16.44
N GLY A 102 5.13 4.74 17.64
CA GLY A 102 6.56 4.46 17.84
C GLY A 102 6.96 3.02 17.51
N ARG A 103 6.11 2.04 17.88
CA ARG A 103 6.34 0.62 17.54
C ARG A 103 6.15 0.34 16.06
N SER A 104 5.15 0.98 15.45
CA SER A 104 4.88 0.93 14.01
C SER A 104 6.08 1.45 13.21
N LEU A 105 6.61 2.62 13.59
CA LEU A 105 7.81 3.21 13.00
C LEU A 105 9.04 2.30 13.16
N LEU A 106 9.29 1.79 14.37
CA LEU A 106 10.44 0.91 14.62
C LEU A 106 10.36 -0.37 13.79
N VAL A 107 9.22 -1.06 13.78
CA VAL A 107 9.05 -2.31 13.03
C VAL A 107 9.13 -2.05 11.53
N GLY A 108 8.49 -0.98 11.04
CA GLY A 108 8.59 -0.57 9.63
C GLY A 108 10.03 -0.30 9.21
N ALA A 109 10.79 0.46 10.02
CA ALA A 109 12.18 0.78 9.74
C ALA A 109 13.10 -0.45 9.76
N VAL A 110 12.92 -1.35 10.75
CA VAL A 110 13.69 -2.60 10.82
C VAL A 110 13.40 -3.49 9.62
N LEU A 111 12.13 -3.70 9.27
CA LEU A 111 11.76 -4.51 8.10
C LEU A 111 12.26 -3.89 6.79
N ALA A 112 12.16 -2.56 6.65
CA ALA A 112 12.69 -1.82 5.50
C ALA A 112 14.20 -2.02 5.36
N ALA A 113 14.96 -1.87 6.45
CA ALA A 113 16.41 -2.04 6.44
C ALA A 113 16.83 -3.47 6.13
N LEU A 114 16.17 -4.47 6.72
CA LEU A 114 16.43 -5.89 6.43
C LEU A 114 16.14 -6.23 4.97
N PHE A 115 15.03 -5.75 4.43
CA PHE A 115 14.65 -6.01 3.04
C PHE A 115 15.60 -5.35 2.04
N LEU A 116 15.92 -4.07 2.23
CA LEU A 116 16.90 -3.37 1.39
C LEU A 116 18.29 -4.01 1.48
N GLY A 117 18.72 -4.39 2.69
CA GLY A 117 19.99 -5.08 2.89
C GLY A 117 20.05 -6.41 2.15
N ALA A 118 18.97 -7.21 2.23
CA ALA A 118 18.87 -8.47 1.50
C ALA A 118 18.85 -8.27 -0.02
N ALA A 119 18.02 -7.35 -0.53
CA ALA A 119 17.96 -7.05 -1.96
C ALA A 119 19.32 -6.57 -2.49
N ARG A 120 20.00 -5.69 -1.75
CA ARG A 120 21.35 -5.23 -2.09
C ARG A 120 22.36 -6.37 -2.09
N ALA A 121 22.33 -7.25 -1.09
CA ALA A 121 23.24 -8.39 -1.00
C ALA A 121 23.08 -9.35 -2.18
N ILE A 122 21.83 -9.62 -2.59
CA ILE A 122 21.52 -10.42 -3.79
C ILE A 122 22.09 -9.73 -5.03
N ALA A 123 21.79 -8.45 -5.25
CA ALA A 123 22.30 -7.70 -6.40
C ALA A 123 23.83 -7.64 -6.46
N VAL A 124 24.52 -7.59 -5.32
CA VAL A 124 26.00 -7.68 -5.25
C VAL A 124 26.49 -9.08 -5.62
N ALA A 125 25.84 -10.13 -5.10
CA ALA A 125 26.19 -11.51 -5.42
C ALA A 125 25.98 -11.82 -6.92
N ASP A 126 24.95 -11.24 -7.53
CA ASP A 126 24.63 -11.40 -8.94
C ASP A 126 25.42 -10.45 -9.87
N GLY A 127 26.20 -9.52 -9.29
CA GLY A 127 26.97 -8.52 -10.06
C GLY A 127 26.13 -7.46 -10.76
N THR A 128 24.83 -7.36 -10.44
CA THR A 128 23.88 -6.37 -11.02
C THR A 128 23.75 -5.10 -10.17
N ALA A 129 24.38 -5.10 -9.00
CA ALA A 129 24.50 -4.02 -8.07
C ALA A 129 24.71 -2.61 -8.68
N PRO A 130 23.71 -1.72 -8.69
CA PRO A 130 23.91 -0.36 -9.20
C PRO A 130 24.81 0.45 -8.26
N GLU A 131 25.50 1.44 -8.83
CA GLU A 131 26.21 2.44 -8.04
C GLU A 131 25.23 3.36 -7.32
N LEU A 132 25.55 3.73 -6.08
CA LEU A 132 24.73 4.64 -5.27
C LEU A 132 25.00 6.10 -5.67
N THR A 133 24.65 6.46 -6.90
CA THR A 133 25.01 7.77 -7.51
C THR A 133 23.82 8.74 -7.64
N GLY A 134 22.61 8.36 -7.22
CA GLY A 134 21.41 9.20 -7.27
C GLY A 134 21.20 10.09 -6.04
N GLY A 135 20.56 11.25 -6.24
CA GLY A 135 20.07 12.09 -5.16
C GLY A 135 18.99 11.38 -4.33
N ILE A 136 19.24 11.15 -3.05
CA ILE A 136 18.35 10.40 -2.15
C ILE A 136 16.98 11.10 -2.01
N LEU A 137 16.95 12.42 -1.98
CA LEU A 137 15.74 13.19 -1.62
C LEU A 137 14.60 13.10 -2.66
N PRO A 138 14.82 13.30 -3.98
CA PRO A 138 13.77 13.12 -4.99
C PRO A 138 13.20 11.68 -5.05
N ASN A 139 14.06 10.68 -4.86
CA ASN A 139 13.65 9.28 -4.81
C ASN A 139 12.80 8.99 -3.56
N LEU A 140 13.19 9.52 -2.40
CA LEU A 140 12.39 9.40 -1.19
C LEU A 140 11.01 10.04 -1.37
N VAL A 141 10.91 11.28 -1.88
CA VAL A 141 9.60 11.93 -2.05
C VAL A 141 8.72 11.15 -3.03
N THR A 142 9.28 10.68 -4.14
CA THR A 142 8.53 9.91 -5.14
C THR A 142 8.06 8.57 -4.58
N TYR A 143 8.98 7.77 -4.06
CA TYR A 143 8.71 6.39 -3.67
C TYR A 143 8.02 6.25 -2.32
N TYR A 144 8.30 7.16 -1.38
CA TYR A 144 7.64 7.18 -0.09
C TYR A 144 6.29 7.88 -0.18
N LEU A 145 6.25 9.15 -0.58
CA LEU A 145 5.06 9.98 -0.43
C LEU A 145 4.11 9.85 -1.62
N ALA A 146 4.61 9.99 -2.85
CA ALA A 146 3.76 9.98 -4.03
C ALA A 146 3.18 8.59 -4.34
N ILE A 147 3.94 7.52 -4.10
CA ILE A 147 3.53 6.14 -4.40
C ILE A 147 3.17 5.38 -3.13
N GLY A 148 4.15 5.01 -2.31
CA GLY A 148 3.93 4.09 -1.19
C GLY A 148 2.86 4.56 -0.20
N PHE A 149 2.94 5.82 0.26
CA PHE A 149 1.97 6.39 1.18
C PHE A 149 0.58 6.50 0.55
N THR A 150 0.49 6.95 -0.71
CA THR A 150 -0.79 7.03 -1.44
C THR A 150 -1.47 5.67 -1.52
N GLU A 151 -0.72 4.63 -1.88
CA GLU A 151 -1.24 3.27 -1.96
C GLU A 151 -1.66 2.74 -0.59
N GLU A 152 -0.83 2.91 0.45
CA GLU A 152 -1.19 2.48 1.80
C GLU A 152 -2.41 3.23 2.34
N LEU A 153 -2.52 4.53 2.09
CA LEU A 153 -3.66 5.34 2.51
C LEU A 153 -4.96 4.84 1.88
N VAL A 154 -4.94 4.54 0.58
CA VAL A 154 -6.13 4.02 -0.13
C VAL A 154 -6.43 2.60 0.33
N TRP A 155 -5.47 1.68 0.23
CA TRP A 155 -5.74 0.27 0.42
C TRP A 155 -5.92 -0.10 1.88
N ARG A 156 -5.07 0.42 2.78
CA ARG A 156 -5.08 0.05 4.21
C ARG A 156 -5.92 1.03 5.00
N GLY A 157 -5.83 2.32 4.69
CA GLY A 157 -6.63 3.36 5.35
C GLY A 157 -8.10 3.37 4.92
N TRP A 158 -8.43 3.01 3.67
CA TRP A 158 -9.81 3.06 3.18
C TRP A 158 -10.41 1.70 2.84
N VAL A 159 -9.87 1.03 1.82
CA VAL A 159 -10.54 -0.09 1.13
C VAL A 159 -10.66 -1.34 2.00
N THR A 160 -9.54 -1.84 2.51
CA THR A 160 -9.47 -3.16 3.16
C THR A 160 -10.33 -3.23 4.43
N PRO A 161 -10.26 -2.27 5.40
CA PRO A 161 -11.08 -2.33 6.61
C PRO A 161 -12.59 -2.30 6.32
N ARG A 162 -13.01 -1.56 5.28
CA ARG A 162 -14.42 -1.45 4.88
C ARG A 162 -14.94 -2.75 4.27
N LEU A 163 -14.14 -3.41 3.44
CA LEU A 163 -14.50 -4.73 2.89
C LEU A 163 -14.55 -5.80 3.99
N GLU A 164 -13.60 -5.80 4.92
CA GLU A 164 -13.61 -6.71 6.08
C GLU A 164 -14.84 -6.53 6.96
N GLY A 165 -15.15 -5.28 7.34
CA GLY A 165 -16.31 -4.96 8.16
C GLY A 165 -17.64 -5.28 7.48
N ALA A 166 -17.76 -4.99 6.18
CA ALA A 166 -18.99 -5.23 5.42
C ALA A 166 -19.28 -6.72 5.19
N PHE A 167 -18.26 -7.53 4.86
CA PHE A 167 -18.45 -8.95 4.62
C PHE A 167 -18.65 -9.78 5.89
N ARG A 168 -18.33 -9.23 7.06
CA ARG A 168 -18.38 -9.93 8.36
C ARG A 168 -17.53 -11.22 8.40
N ARG A 169 -16.62 -11.34 7.43
CA ARG A 169 -15.67 -12.43 7.25
C ARG A 169 -14.35 -11.82 6.83
N ARG A 170 -13.47 -11.57 7.81
CA ARG A 170 -12.15 -10.94 7.64
C ARG A 170 -11.44 -11.41 6.38
N TRP A 171 -11.21 -12.71 6.27
CA TRP A 171 -10.41 -13.26 5.17
C TRP A 171 -11.04 -13.05 3.80
N VAL A 172 -12.37 -12.99 3.69
CA VAL A 172 -13.03 -12.63 2.43
C VAL A 172 -12.71 -11.17 2.07
N GLY A 173 -12.78 -10.26 3.04
CA GLY A 173 -12.46 -8.84 2.84
C GLY A 173 -11.01 -8.61 2.44
N VAL A 174 -10.08 -9.26 3.15
CA VAL A 174 -8.63 -9.19 2.89
C VAL A 174 -8.30 -9.78 1.51
N VAL A 175 -8.82 -10.96 1.16
CA VAL A 175 -8.53 -11.59 -0.14
C VAL A 175 -9.09 -10.76 -1.29
N VAL A 176 -10.31 -10.22 -1.17
CA VAL A 176 -10.90 -9.37 -2.20
C VAL A 176 -10.11 -8.07 -2.35
N ALA A 177 -9.75 -7.40 -1.26
CA ALA A 177 -8.93 -6.20 -1.30
C ALA A 177 -7.56 -6.47 -1.93
N GLY A 178 -6.91 -7.58 -1.55
CA GLY A 178 -5.65 -8.01 -2.13
C GLY A 178 -5.75 -8.30 -3.62
N ALA A 179 -6.82 -8.97 -4.07
CA ALA A 179 -7.02 -9.26 -5.48
C ALA A 179 -7.16 -7.97 -6.30
N LEU A 180 -7.97 -7.01 -5.81
CA LEU A 180 -8.11 -5.70 -6.43
C LEU A 180 -6.78 -4.93 -6.46
N PHE A 181 -6.01 -4.98 -5.36
CA PHE A 181 -4.67 -4.39 -5.27
C PHE A 181 -3.68 -5.02 -6.26
N GLY A 182 -3.69 -6.34 -6.43
CA GLY A 182 -2.88 -7.00 -7.45
C GLY A 182 -3.29 -6.59 -8.86
N LEU A 183 -4.58 -6.68 -9.17
CA LEU A 183 -5.11 -6.42 -10.50
C LEU A 183 -4.91 -4.98 -10.98
N MET A 184 -4.92 -3.97 -10.09
CA MET A 184 -4.72 -2.57 -10.50
C MET A 184 -3.35 -2.29 -11.15
N HIS A 185 -2.38 -3.19 -10.99
CA HIS A 185 -1.03 -3.04 -11.56
C HIS A 185 -0.93 -3.51 -13.03
N LEU A 186 -1.87 -4.32 -13.50
CA LEU A 186 -1.85 -4.84 -14.87
C LEU A 186 -2.13 -3.78 -15.93
N PRO A 187 -3.14 -2.88 -15.78
CA PRO A 187 -3.47 -1.91 -16.82
C PRO A 187 -2.31 -0.97 -17.19
N PHE A 188 -1.58 -0.46 -16.21
CA PHE A 188 -0.40 0.36 -16.48
C PHE A 188 0.66 -0.41 -17.27
N THR A 189 0.95 -1.66 -16.86
CA THR A 189 1.90 -2.52 -17.57
C THR A 189 1.46 -2.78 -19.01
N TYR A 190 0.18 -3.08 -19.23
CA TYR A 190 -0.36 -3.32 -20.57
C TYR A 190 -0.20 -2.10 -21.48
N LEU A 191 -0.38 -0.90 -20.95
CA LEU A 191 -0.18 0.33 -21.70
C LEU A 191 1.30 0.60 -22.03
N MET A 192 2.23 0.10 -21.23
CA MET A 192 3.67 0.21 -21.51
C MET A 192 4.16 -0.85 -22.49
N ASP A 193 3.54 -2.04 -22.51
CA ASP A 193 3.87 -3.14 -23.42
C ASP A 193 2.58 -3.84 -23.93
N PRO A 194 1.95 -3.30 -25.00
CA PRO A 194 0.66 -3.77 -25.48
C PRO A 194 0.79 -5.06 -26.32
N LEU A 195 0.92 -6.19 -25.62
CA LEU A 195 0.89 -7.52 -26.23
C LEU A 195 -0.56 -8.04 -26.38
N PRO A 196 -0.85 -8.99 -27.28
CA PRO A 196 -2.13 -9.69 -27.28
C PRO A 196 -2.44 -10.29 -25.90
N LEU A 197 -3.68 -10.16 -25.42
CA LEU A 197 -4.05 -10.40 -24.02
C LEU A 197 -3.52 -11.72 -23.43
N GLY A 198 -3.64 -12.84 -24.16
CA GLY A 198 -3.13 -14.14 -23.69
C GLY A 198 -1.62 -14.14 -23.47
N LYS A 199 -0.85 -13.54 -24.39
CA LYS A 199 0.60 -13.39 -24.27
C LYS A 199 0.96 -12.41 -23.16
N PHE A 200 0.25 -11.29 -23.07
CA PHE A 200 0.43 -10.31 -22.00
C PHE A 200 0.30 -10.95 -20.61
N LEU A 201 -0.78 -11.69 -20.38
CA LEU A 201 -1.02 -12.36 -19.09
C LEU A 201 0.04 -13.43 -18.82
N ALA A 202 0.43 -14.22 -19.82
CA ALA A 202 1.49 -15.22 -19.65
C ALA A 202 2.84 -14.60 -19.27
N THR A 203 3.17 -13.41 -19.81
CA THR A 203 4.42 -12.70 -19.52
C THR A 203 4.38 -11.94 -18.19
N TYR A 204 3.24 -11.32 -17.85
CA TYR A 204 3.16 -10.32 -16.78
C TYR A 204 2.22 -10.68 -15.62
N TRP A 205 1.73 -11.92 -15.50
CA TRP A 205 0.87 -12.35 -14.38
C TRP A 205 1.50 -12.05 -12.99
N TRP A 206 2.83 -12.14 -12.90
CA TRP A 206 3.58 -11.87 -11.67
C TRP A 206 3.42 -10.42 -11.18
N ARG A 207 3.13 -9.47 -12.09
CA ARG A 207 2.86 -8.07 -11.73
C ARG A 207 1.55 -7.88 -10.98
N ALA A 208 0.63 -8.85 -11.03
CA ALA A 208 -0.53 -8.88 -10.14
C ALA A 208 -0.29 -9.79 -8.93
N ALA A 209 0.34 -10.94 -9.12
CA ALA A 209 0.52 -11.93 -8.07
C ALA A 209 1.46 -11.47 -6.95
N ILE A 210 2.54 -10.75 -7.27
CA ILE A 210 3.49 -10.25 -6.26
C ILE A 210 2.83 -9.17 -5.38
N PRO A 211 2.19 -8.11 -5.91
CA PRO A 211 1.46 -7.16 -5.06
C PRO A 211 0.32 -7.80 -4.28
N PHE A 212 -0.39 -8.79 -4.85
CA PHE A 212 -1.37 -9.59 -4.12
C PHE A 212 -0.74 -10.30 -2.91
N GLY A 213 0.45 -10.90 -3.06
CA GLY A 213 1.18 -11.51 -1.95
C GLY A 213 1.61 -10.49 -0.88
N TRP A 214 2.20 -9.37 -1.30
CA TRP A 214 2.59 -8.29 -0.39
C TRP A 214 1.39 -7.66 0.32
N HIS A 215 0.19 -7.75 -0.25
CA HIS A 215 -1.02 -7.24 0.38
C HIS A 215 -1.21 -7.76 1.80
N PHE A 216 -1.00 -9.05 2.02
CA PHE A 216 -1.18 -9.68 3.33
C PHE A 216 -0.17 -9.16 4.36
N VAL A 217 1.06 -8.90 3.94
CA VAL A 217 2.10 -8.33 4.80
C VAL A 217 1.71 -6.91 5.23
N PHE A 218 1.36 -6.06 4.27
CA PHE A 218 0.96 -4.69 4.55
C PHE A 218 -0.33 -4.61 5.38
N TRP A 219 -1.32 -5.45 5.07
CA TRP A 219 -2.54 -5.58 5.86
C TRP A 219 -2.23 -5.95 7.31
N TYR A 220 -1.36 -6.94 7.51
CA TYR A 220 -0.96 -7.35 8.84
C TYR A 220 -0.22 -6.23 9.60
N LEU A 221 0.76 -5.57 8.96
CA LEU A 221 1.49 -4.45 9.56
C LEU A 221 0.53 -3.31 9.95
N TYR A 222 -0.41 -2.97 9.08
CA TYR A 222 -1.44 -1.98 9.37
C TYR A 222 -2.32 -2.40 10.55
N GLY A 223 -2.94 -3.58 10.48
CA GLY A 223 -3.89 -4.04 11.49
C GLY A 223 -3.24 -4.27 12.86
N ARG A 224 -1.96 -4.68 12.87
CA ARG A 224 -1.18 -4.92 14.10
C ARG A 224 -0.93 -3.64 14.89
N PHE A 225 -0.78 -2.50 14.23
CA PHE A 225 -0.50 -1.22 14.88
C PHE A 225 -1.63 -0.19 14.77
N SER A 226 -2.68 -0.48 13.99
CA SER A 226 -3.69 0.50 13.56
C SER A 226 -3.04 1.77 13.00
N SER A 227 -1.97 1.60 12.23
CA SER A 227 -1.08 2.68 11.83
C SER A 227 -0.54 2.46 10.42
N LEU A 228 -0.55 3.52 9.61
CA LEU A 228 0.05 3.51 8.26
C LEU A 228 1.58 3.53 8.28
N ALA A 229 2.23 3.90 9.40
CA ALA A 229 3.68 4.08 9.44
C ALA A 229 4.48 2.83 9.03
N ALA A 230 4.21 1.67 9.65
CA ALA A 230 4.90 0.43 9.33
C ALA A 230 4.74 0.00 7.86
N PRO A 231 3.51 -0.14 7.31
CA PRO A 231 3.35 -0.54 5.92
C PRO A 231 3.91 0.49 4.94
N THR A 232 3.78 1.81 5.20
CA THR A 232 4.33 2.83 4.29
C THR A 232 5.86 2.80 4.25
N LEU A 233 6.53 2.67 5.41
CA LEU A 233 8.00 2.55 5.46
C LEU A 233 8.49 1.29 4.75
N PHE A 234 7.79 0.17 4.95
CA PHE A 234 8.13 -1.08 4.30
C PHE A 234 7.88 -1.03 2.78
N HIS A 235 6.81 -0.35 2.35
CA HIS A 235 6.52 -0.13 0.92
C HIS A 235 7.61 0.73 0.26
N LEU A 236 8.10 1.79 0.93
CA LEU A 236 9.26 2.54 0.44
C LEU A 236 10.45 1.62 0.17
N ALA A 237 10.76 0.69 1.07
CA ALA A 237 11.84 -0.27 0.85
C ALA A 237 11.61 -1.16 -0.38
N LEU A 238 10.37 -1.58 -0.62
CA LEU A 238 10.01 -2.33 -1.83
C LEU A 238 10.21 -1.52 -3.11
N ASN A 239 9.76 -0.27 -3.11
CA ASN A 239 9.93 0.62 -4.27
C ASN A 239 11.41 0.91 -4.55
N LEU A 240 12.19 1.19 -3.51
CA LEU A 240 13.63 1.41 -3.65
C LEU A 240 14.37 0.14 -4.09
N ALA A 241 14.00 -1.03 -3.57
CA ALA A 241 14.61 -2.29 -3.97
C ALA A 241 14.34 -2.62 -5.45
N GLY A 242 13.14 -2.32 -5.95
CA GLY A 242 12.80 -2.49 -7.37
C GLY A 242 13.65 -1.63 -8.32
N ASP A 243 14.18 -0.51 -7.83
CA ASP A 243 15.12 0.35 -8.55
C ASP A 243 16.60 -0.04 -8.33
N MET A 244 16.89 -0.87 -7.31
CA MET A 244 18.25 -1.30 -6.93
C MET A 244 18.63 -2.69 -7.45
N MET A 245 17.71 -3.39 -8.13
CA MET A 245 17.89 -4.70 -8.76
C MET A 245 17.88 -4.56 -10.27
#